data_AF-A0A7S2LRB8-F1
#
_entry.id   AF-A0A7S2LRB8-F1
#
_cell.length_a   1.000
_cell.length_b   1.000
_cell.length_c   1.000
_cell.angle_alpha   90.00
_cell.angle_beta   90.00
_cell.angle_gamma   90.00
#
_symmetry.space_group_name_H-M   'P 1'
#
loop_
_entity.id
_entity.type
_entity.pdbx_description
1 polymer ?
#
loop_
_entity_poly.entity_id
_entity_poly.type
_entity_poly.pdbx_seq_one_letter_code
_entity_poly.pdbx_strand_id
1 'polypeptide(L)'
;KELLHLHESRVCCHILRATMSLPRDPLLRRSPTLLKDCHHFDTETHLCCPPSAYSPLASAILGERLRRMRFLSGANFALAMFCLVYVGINVVGFVINCLSDAAIDKAGLDLPRHLLEFWATFVFSLNNVCIIVFSPRSVADIYNHPAVLKAIIFFNVVCSFVPAALVTFDIELYEVAGHELEYANEVVLGLFDAVLGLKLAASSPISGDDVEGITVHVHCVGRLWRCVSIALPLALTVSQVVIYNWGGDNGERYAHFLEFTFEGYSACISFLFCMDNKFLLDRCYRAIVEELCPRSSQCTSLSTAAPVLQGGLRGSQ
;
A
#
# COMPACT_ATOMS: atom_id res chain seq x y z
N LYS A 1 -13.59 11.73 22.79
CA LYS A 1 -13.49 10.25 22.94
C LYS A 1 -14.68 9.54 22.29
N GLU A 2 -15.94 9.85 22.62
CA GLU A 2 -17.12 9.28 21.94
C GLU A 2 -17.21 9.69 20.44
N LEU A 3 -16.87 10.93 20.10
CA LEU A 3 -16.77 11.39 18.71
C LEU A 3 -15.63 10.71 17.91
N LEU A 4 -14.55 10.30 18.58
CA LEU A 4 -13.46 9.54 17.95
C LEU A 4 -13.93 8.11 17.61
N HIS A 5 -14.70 7.49 18.51
CA HIS A 5 -15.29 6.17 18.31
C HIS A 5 -16.33 6.15 17.17
N LEU A 6 -17.15 7.20 17.07
CA LEU A 6 -18.11 7.37 15.98
C LEU A 6 -17.43 7.54 14.61
N HIS A 7 -16.28 8.22 14.56
CA HIS A 7 -15.54 8.42 13.31
C HIS A 7 -14.78 7.15 12.87
N GLU A 8 -14.22 6.38 13.81
CA GLU A 8 -13.57 5.09 13.52
C GLU A 8 -14.57 4.03 13.02
N SER A 9 -15.80 4.03 13.57
CA SER A 9 -16.87 3.13 13.14
C SER A 9 -17.36 3.42 11.71
N ARG A 10 -17.41 4.69 11.29
CA ARG A 10 -17.78 5.11 9.92
C ARG A 10 -16.74 4.68 8.86
N VAL A 11 -15.45 4.75 9.18
CA VAL A 11 -14.37 4.31 8.26
C VAL A 11 -14.37 2.78 8.10
N CYS A 12 -14.61 2.03 9.17
CA CYS A 12 -14.75 0.58 9.13
C CYS A 12 -15.95 0.15 8.26
N CYS A 13 -17.05 0.90 8.32
CA CYS A 13 -18.24 0.66 7.52
C CYS A 13 -18.02 0.84 6.01
N HIS A 14 -17.29 1.87 5.58
CA HIS A 14 -16.98 2.08 4.16
C HIS A 14 -16.07 0.98 3.57
N ILE A 15 -15.15 0.42 4.37
CA ILE A 15 -14.26 -0.68 3.97
C ILE A 15 -15.02 -2.02 3.88
N LEU A 16 -15.97 -2.26 4.79
CA LEU A 16 -16.89 -3.39 4.72
C LEU A 16 -17.81 -3.31 3.49
N ARG A 17 -18.24 -2.11 3.10
CA ARG A 17 -19.04 -1.91 1.88
C ARG A 17 -18.24 -2.14 0.59
N ALA A 18 -16.97 -1.71 0.57
CA ALA A 18 -16.07 -1.94 -0.58
C ALA A 18 -15.66 -3.42 -0.75
N THR A 19 -15.72 -4.22 0.31
CA THR A 19 -15.48 -5.67 0.24
C THR A 19 -16.72 -6.48 -0.15
N MET A 20 -17.91 -5.86 -0.22
CA MET A 20 -19.21 -6.52 -0.42
C MET A 20 -20.01 -6.01 -1.62
N SER A 21 -19.38 -5.79 -2.77
CA SER A 21 -20.13 -5.65 -4.03
C SER A 21 -20.62 -7.02 -4.53
N LEU A 22 -21.70 -7.55 -3.92
CA LEU A 22 -22.60 -8.50 -4.58
C LEU A 22 -23.53 -7.73 -5.53
N PRO A 23 -24.02 -8.36 -6.63
CA PRO A 23 -24.82 -7.68 -7.65
C PRO A 23 -26.14 -7.18 -7.05
N ARG A 24 -26.42 -5.87 -7.21
CA ARG A 24 -27.62 -5.22 -6.69
C ARG A 24 -28.87 -5.77 -7.40
N ASP A 25 -29.76 -6.38 -6.64
CA ASP A 25 -31.08 -6.83 -7.10
C ASP A 25 -32.04 -5.62 -7.23
N PRO A 26 -32.60 -5.33 -8.42
CA PRO A 26 -33.37 -4.10 -8.68
C PRO A 26 -34.77 -4.04 -8.05
N LEU A 27 -35.20 -5.03 -7.26
CA LEU A 27 -36.60 -5.12 -6.79
C LEU A 27 -36.92 -4.44 -5.45
N LEU A 28 -35.95 -3.89 -4.73
CA LEU A 28 -36.19 -3.21 -3.44
C LEU A 28 -36.19 -1.67 -3.58
N ARG A 29 -37.28 -1.13 -4.15
CA ARG A 29 -37.52 0.32 -4.22
C ARG A 29 -39.00 0.63 -4.01
N ARG A 30 -39.44 0.81 -2.76
CA ARG A 30 -40.68 1.56 -2.42
C ARG A 30 -40.79 1.81 -0.90
N SER A 31 -40.45 3.02 -0.46
CA SER A 31 -41.34 3.94 0.28
C SER A 31 -40.53 5.13 0.83
N PRO A 32 -40.90 6.40 0.54
CA PRO A 32 -40.24 7.58 1.09
C PRO A 32 -41.12 8.26 2.14
N THR A 33 -40.59 8.51 3.34
CA THR A 33 -40.69 9.78 4.12
C THR A 33 -40.29 9.53 5.57
N LEU A 34 -39.49 10.47 6.12
CA LEU A 34 -38.98 10.55 7.51
C LEU A 34 -37.82 9.61 7.92
N LEU A 35 -36.66 9.76 7.29
CA LEU A 35 -35.34 9.58 7.93
C LEU A 35 -34.26 10.14 7.00
N LYS A 36 -33.77 11.37 7.25
CA LYS A 36 -32.91 12.08 6.28
C LYS A 36 -31.42 12.15 6.63
N ASP A 37 -30.97 11.63 7.78
CA ASP A 37 -29.57 11.82 8.19
C ASP A 37 -28.79 10.55 8.60
N CYS A 38 -29.28 9.34 8.31
CA CYS A 38 -28.52 8.09 8.51
C CYS A 38 -28.68 7.04 7.41
N HIS A 39 -29.08 7.42 6.18
CA HIS A 39 -29.21 6.48 5.07
C HIS A 39 -27.98 6.49 4.15
N HIS A 40 -26.91 5.85 4.60
CA HIS A 40 -26.18 4.97 3.69
C HIS A 40 -25.55 3.79 4.45
N PHE A 41 -26.36 3.16 5.29
CA PHE A 41 -26.21 1.77 5.74
C PHE A 41 -27.39 1.02 5.10
N ASP A 42 -27.10 0.19 4.11
CA ASP A 42 -28.00 -0.74 3.41
C ASP A 42 -27.07 -1.56 2.47
N THR A 43 -27.09 -2.89 2.38
CA THR A 43 -28.12 -3.85 2.83
C THR A 43 -27.63 -5.33 2.88
N GLU A 44 -26.36 -5.62 3.23
CA GLU A 44 -25.89 -7.04 3.26
C GLU A 44 -24.93 -7.44 4.40
N THR A 45 -24.89 -6.72 5.53
CA THR A 45 -24.13 -7.18 6.70
C THR A 45 -24.97 -7.21 7.96
N HIS A 46 -25.48 -8.40 8.24
CA HIS A 46 -25.99 -8.91 9.52
C HIS A 46 -24.93 -8.88 10.66
N LEU A 47 -24.23 -7.76 10.88
CA LEU A 47 -23.19 -7.67 11.92
C LEU A 47 -23.62 -6.94 13.19
N CYS A 48 -24.86 -6.41 13.26
CA CYS A 48 -25.37 -5.76 14.47
C CYS A 48 -26.28 -6.65 15.34
N CYS A 49 -26.38 -7.95 15.04
CA CYS A 49 -27.06 -8.86 15.96
C CYS A 49 -26.11 -9.26 17.10
N PRO A 50 -26.56 -9.24 18.37
CA PRO A 50 -25.73 -9.61 19.49
C PRO A 50 -25.15 -11.04 19.32
N PRO A 51 -23.96 -11.33 19.89
CA PRO A 51 -23.22 -12.57 19.67
C PRO A 51 -23.96 -13.88 19.98
N SER A 52 -25.10 -13.82 20.68
CA SER A 52 -25.87 -14.99 21.09
C SER A 52 -26.66 -15.68 19.97
N ALA A 53 -26.63 -15.16 18.73
CA ALA A 53 -27.40 -15.73 17.61
C ALA A 53 -26.61 -15.86 16.28
N TYR A 54 -25.28 -15.83 16.31
CA TYR A 54 -24.54 -16.14 15.09
C TYR A 54 -24.73 -17.61 14.73
N SER A 55 -25.35 -17.86 13.58
CA SER A 55 -25.38 -19.20 13.00
C SER A 55 -23.94 -19.72 12.86
N PRO A 56 -23.69 -21.04 12.97
CA PRO A 56 -22.36 -21.61 12.78
C PRO A 56 -21.67 -21.14 11.49
N LEU A 57 -22.47 -20.89 10.45
CA LEU A 57 -22.02 -20.32 9.18
C LEU A 57 -21.46 -18.89 9.34
N ALA A 58 -22.11 -18.02 10.09
CA ALA A 58 -21.63 -16.65 10.31
C ALA A 58 -20.29 -16.63 11.06
N SER A 59 -20.13 -17.47 12.08
CA SER A 59 -18.86 -17.64 12.80
C SER A 59 -17.75 -18.17 11.90
N ALA A 60 -18.06 -19.14 11.02
CA ALA A 60 -17.10 -19.67 10.05
C ALA A 60 -16.66 -18.60 9.02
N ILE A 61 -17.61 -17.84 8.46
CA ILE A 61 -17.34 -16.73 7.54
C ILE A 61 -16.46 -15.67 8.22
N LEU A 62 -16.75 -15.33 9.47
CA LEU A 62 -15.99 -14.33 10.21
C LEU A 62 -14.56 -14.80 10.52
N GLY A 63 -14.39 -16.04 10.95
CA GLY A 63 -13.07 -16.65 11.16
C GLY A 63 -12.23 -16.63 9.88
N GLU A 64 -12.84 -16.96 8.74
CA GLU A 64 -12.18 -16.90 7.45
C GLU A 64 -11.77 -15.48 7.05
N ARG A 65 -12.63 -14.48 7.29
CA ARG A 65 -12.32 -13.07 7.04
C ARG A 65 -11.13 -12.59 7.89
N LEU A 66 -11.11 -12.92 9.18
CA LEU A 66 -10.02 -12.57 10.09
C LEU A 66 -8.70 -13.22 9.66
N ARG A 67 -8.74 -14.50 9.28
CA ARG A 67 -7.58 -15.23 8.73
C ARG A 67 -7.04 -14.54 7.48
N ARG A 68 -7.93 -14.17 6.55
CA ARG A 68 -7.57 -13.47 5.32
C ARG A 68 -6.95 -12.09 5.60
N MET A 69 -7.52 -11.30 6.51
CA MET A 69 -6.95 -9.98 6.88
C MET A 69 -5.53 -10.12 7.44
N ARG A 70 -5.30 -11.09 8.33
CA ARG A 70 -3.97 -11.36 8.89
C ARG A 70 -2.97 -11.77 7.80
N PHE A 71 -3.39 -12.63 6.88
CA PHE A 71 -2.57 -13.02 5.74
C PHE A 71 -2.21 -11.82 4.85
N LEU A 72 -3.18 -10.99 4.48
CA LEU A 72 -2.95 -9.80 3.65
C LEU A 72 -2.05 -8.78 4.36
N SER A 73 -2.19 -8.60 5.68
CA SER A 73 -1.31 -7.74 6.48
C SER A 73 0.14 -8.25 6.44
N GLY A 74 0.34 -9.56 6.63
CA GLY A 74 1.65 -10.19 6.52
C GLY A 74 2.26 -10.06 5.12
N ALA A 75 1.46 -10.27 4.07
CA ALA A 75 1.90 -10.12 2.69
C ALA A 75 2.36 -8.68 2.39
N ASN A 76 1.56 -7.68 2.75
CA ASN A 76 1.94 -6.26 2.56
C ASN A 76 3.23 -5.91 3.32
N PHE A 77 3.43 -6.45 4.52
CA PHE A 77 4.69 -6.26 5.25
C PHE A 77 5.89 -6.85 4.50
N ALA A 78 5.76 -8.07 3.96
CA ALA A 78 6.83 -8.70 3.19
C ALA A 78 7.16 -7.90 1.92
N LEU A 79 6.15 -7.46 1.17
CA LEU A 79 6.33 -6.62 -0.03
C LEU A 79 6.99 -5.28 0.30
N ALA A 80 6.67 -4.68 1.45
CA ALA A 80 7.35 -3.48 1.94
C ALA A 80 8.84 -3.74 2.18
N MET A 81 9.21 -4.89 2.74
CA MET A 81 10.62 -5.24 2.93
C MET A 81 11.36 -5.42 1.59
N PHE A 82 10.73 -6.02 0.58
CA PHE A 82 11.31 -6.08 -0.77
C PHE A 82 11.54 -4.70 -1.38
N CYS A 83 10.63 -3.74 -1.15
CA CYS A 83 10.84 -2.35 -1.57
C CYS A 83 12.10 -1.76 -0.93
N LEU A 84 12.35 -1.99 0.37
CA LEU A 84 13.56 -1.51 1.05
C LEU A 84 14.84 -2.16 0.53
N VAL A 85 14.80 -3.45 0.20
CA VAL A 85 15.93 -4.14 -0.44
C VAL A 85 16.25 -3.49 -1.78
N TYR A 86 15.23 -3.19 -2.57
CA TYR A 86 15.40 -2.55 -3.88
C TYR A 86 15.90 -1.10 -3.78
N VAL A 87 15.47 -0.32 -2.77
CA VAL A 87 16.11 0.97 -2.42
C VAL A 87 17.60 0.78 -2.14
N GLY A 88 17.97 -0.26 -1.39
CA GLY A 88 19.37 -0.58 -1.10
C GLY A 88 20.18 -0.88 -2.36
N ILE A 89 19.62 -1.64 -3.30
CA ILE A 89 20.25 -1.91 -4.61
C ILE A 89 20.48 -0.62 -5.38
N ASN A 90 19.46 0.25 -5.44
CA ASN A 90 19.54 1.55 -6.10
C ASN A 90 20.59 2.49 -5.49
N VAL A 91 20.74 2.48 -4.16
CA VAL A 91 21.83 3.21 -3.49
C VAL A 91 23.20 2.65 -3.89
N VAL A 92 23.33 1.33 -4.02
CA VAL A 92 24.58 0.70 -4.49
C VAL A 92 24.87 1.10 -5.94
N GLY A 93 23.88 1.03 -6.83
CA GLY A 93 23.99 1.48 -8.23
C GLY A 93 24.44 2.94 -8.32
N PHE A 94 23.80 3.82 -7.54
CA PHE A 94 24.17 5.24 -7.46
C PHE A 94 25.62 5.45 -7.02
N VAL A 95 26.09 4.71 -6.01
CA VAL A 95 27.48 4.80 -5.53
C VAL A 95 28.47 4.28 -6.57
N ILE A 96 28.16 3.17 -7.25
CA ILE A 96 29.00 2.64 -8.35
C ILE A 96 29.08 3.66 -9.48
N ASN A 97 27.96 4.32 -9.83
CA ASN A 97 27.92 5.37 -10.85
C ASN A 97 28.71 6.63 -10.48
N CYS A 98 29.10 6.80 -9.21
CA CYS A 98 30.04 7.84 -8.79
C CYS A 98 31.52 7.48 -9.06
N LEU A 99 31.86 6.23 -9.36
CA LEU A 99 33.23 5.80 -9.63
C LEU A 99 33.70 6.23 -11.01
N SER A 100 35.00 6.41 -11.21
CA SER A 100 35.54 6.66 -12.56
C SER A 100 35.50 5.38 -13.39
N ASP A 101 35.38 5.49 -14.70
CA ASP A 101 35.30 4.34 -15.62
C ASP A 101 36.53 3.42 -15.46
N ALA A 102 37.72 4.01 -15.34
CA ALA A 102 38.95 3.26 -15.04
C ALA A 102 38.92 2.45 -13.73
N ALA A 103 38.11 2.87 -12.75
CA ALA A 103 37.93 2.13 -11.49
C ALA A 103 36.92 1.00 -11.66
N ILE A 104 35.86 1.22 -12.44
CA ILE A 104 34.85 0.23 -12.80
C ILE A 104 35.52 -0.89 -13.61
N ASP A 105 36.29 -0.54 -14.65
CA ASP A 105 37.03 -1.47 -15.51
C ASP A 105 38.02 -2.30 -14.71
N LYS A 106 38.84 -1.63 -13.88
CA LYS A 106 39.85 -2.29 -13.04
C LYS A 106 39.22 -3.28 -12.06
N ALA A 107 38.03 -2.97 -11.56
CA ALA A 107 37.31 -3.83 -10.63
C ALA A 107 36.44 -4.89 -11.33
N GLY A 108 36.30 -4.85 -12.66
CA GLY A 108 35.44 -5.75 -13.43
C GLY A 108 33.97 -5.61 -13.04
N LEU A 109 33.53 -4.39 -12.71
CA LEU A 109 32.19 -4.13 -12.19
C LEU A 109 31.15 -3.84 -13.27
N ASP A 110 31.57 -3.64 -14.52
CA ASP A 110 30.67 -3.21 -15.59
C ASP A 110 29.52 -4.20 -15.85
N LEU A 111 29.84 -5.46 -16.13
CA LEU A 111 28.83 -6.50 -16.34
C LEU A 111 28.00 -6.78 -15.06
N PRO A 112 28.59 -7.01 -13.87
CA PRO A 112 27.80 -7.22 -12.65
C PRO A 112 26.88 -6.06 -12.30
N ARG A 113 27.27 -4.81 -12.58
CA ARG A 113 26.44 -3.62 -12.37
C ARG A 113 25.20 -3.68 -13.23
N HIS A 114 25.35 -3.80 -14.55
CA HIS A 114 24.22 -3.86 -15.47
C HIS A 114 23.32 -5.07 -15.19
N LEU A 115 23.88 -6.25 -14.92
CA LEU A 115 23.06 -7.40 -14.55
C LEU A 115 22.27 -7.16 -13.26
N LEU A 116 22.87 -6.52 -12.25
CA LEU A 116 22.17 -6.19 -11.01
C LEU A 116 21.03 -5.20 -11.25
N GLU A 117 21.29 -4.15 -12.04
CA GLU A 117 20.34 -3.12 -12.46
C GLU A 117 19.11 -3.74 -13.13
N PHE A 118 19.27 -4.31 -14.33
CA PHE A 118 18.13 -4.85 -15.09
C PHE A 118 17.35 -5.95 -14.36
N TRP A 119 18.04 -6.87 -13.66
CA TRP A 119 17.34 -7.94 -12.94
C TRP A 119 16.64 -7.43 -11.68
N ALA A 120 17.20 -6.43 -10.98
CA ALA A 120 16.54 -5.82 -9.86
C ALA A 120 15.25 -5.12 -10.31
N THR A 121 15.29 -4.40 -11.43
CA THR A 121 14.14 -3.71 -12.02
C THR A 121 13.05 -4.68 -12.46
N PHE A 122 13.41 -5.82 -13.03
CA PHE A 122 12.47 -6.90 -13.30
C PHE A 122 11.83 -7.48 -12.03
N VAL A 123 12.64 -7.80 -11.00
CA VAL A 123 12.13 -8.34 -9.73
C VAL A 123 11.23 -7.31 -9.02
N PHE A 124 11.57 -6.03 -9.08
CA PHE A 124 10.75 -4.97 -8.53
C PHE A 124 9.44 -4.81 -9.30
N SER A 125 9.45 -4.98 -10.62
CA SER A 125 8.23 -5.03 -11.44
C SER A 125 7.30 -6.17 -11.00
N LEU A 126 7.83 -7.35 -10.70
CA LEU A 126 7.03 -8.45 -10.12
C LEU A 126 6.49 -8.11 -8.72
N ASN A 127 7.29 -7.43 -7.91
CA ASN A 127 6.85 -6.94 -6.59
C ASN A 127 5.67 -5.96 -6.74
N ASN A 128 5.71 -5.03 -7.69
CA ASN A 128 4.61 -4.11 -7.98
C ASN A 128 3.32 -4.82 -8.39
N VAL A 129 3.41 -5.89 -9.18
CA VAL A 129 2.25 -6.74 -9.49
C VAL A 129 1.67 -7.36 -8.21
N CYS A 130 2.54 -7.89 -7.34
CA CYS A 130 2.12 -8.46 -6.06
C CYS A 130 1.45 -7.41 -5.16
N ILE A 131 1.97 -6.18 -5.12
CA ILE A 131 1.39 -5.07 -4.36
C ILE A 131 -0.05 -4.80 -4.79
N ILE A 132 -0.32 -4.77 -6.11
CA ILE A 132 -1.68 -4.61 -6.63
C ILE A 132 -2.56 -5.79 -6.19
N VAL A 133 -2.08 -7.03 -6.34
CA VAL A 133 -2.85 -8.25 -6.00
C VAL A 133 -3.19 -8.34 -4.51
N PHE A 134 -2.25 -7.97 -3.64
CA PHE A 134 -2.41 -8.03 -2.19
C PHE A 134 -2.94 -6.73 -1.58
N SER A 135 -3.20 -5.70 -2.39
CA SER A 135 -3.87 -4.49 -1.94
C SER A 135 -5.32 -4.78 -1.53
N PRO A 136 -5.82 -4.19 -0.43
CA PRO A 136 -7.24 -4.23 -0.10
C PRO A 136 -8.06 -3.68 -1.27
N ARG A 137 -9.21 -4.30 -1.58
CA ARG A 137 -10.09 -3.91 -2.71
C ARG A 137 -10.62 -2.47 -2.65
N SER A 138 -10.31 -1.68 -1.62
CA SER A 138 -10.59 -0.24 -1.56
C SER A 138 -9.88 0.57 -2.66
N VAL A 139 -8.95 -0.03 -3.41
CA VAL A 139 -8.43 0.51 -4.68
C VAL A 139 -9.40 0.25 -5.86
N ALA A 140 -10.68 -0.01 -5.58
CA ALA A 140 -11.73 -0.39 -6.54
C ALA A 140 -11.75 0.48 -7.80
N ASP A 141 -11.39 1.76 -7.68
CA ASP A 141 -11.30 2.67 -8.83
C ASP A 141 -10.31 2.21 -9.91
N ILE A 142 -9.16 1.62 -9.53
CA ILE A 142 -8.19 1.08 -10.49
C ILE A 142 -8.75 -0.19 -11.14
N TYR A 143 -9.52 -0.97 -10.39
CA TYR A 143 -10.18 -2.18 -10.89
C TYR A 143 -11.38 -1.89 -11.81
N ASN A 144 -11.89 -0.66 -11.85
CA ASN A 144 -12.96 -0.26 -12.78
C ASN A 144 -12.49 -0.29 -14.24
N HIS A 145 -11.17 -0.27 -14.49
CA HIS A 145 -10.57 -0.36 -15.82
C HIS A 145 -9.61 -1.54 -15.93
N PRO A 146 -10.11 -2.80 -15.86
CA PRO A 146 -9.26 -3.99 -15.77
C PRO A 146 -8.37 -4.19 -17.01
N ALA A 147 -8.78 -3.68 -18.17
CA ALA A 147 -7.95 -3.72 -19.38
C ALA A 147 -6.70 -2.85 -19.26
N VAL A 148 -6.85 -1.63 -18.73
CA VAL A 148 -5.74 -0.69 -18.51
C VAL A 148 -4.79 -1.24 -17.46
N LEU A 149 -5.31 -1.76 -16.35
CA LEU A 149 -4.49 -2.38 -15.31
C LEU A 149 -3.68 -3.58 -15.83
N LYS A 150 -4.32 -4.46 -16.61
CA LYS A 150 -3.64 -5.60 -17.26
C LYS A 150 -2.56 -5.14 -18.24
N ALA A 151 -2.84 -4.10 -19.03
CA ALA A 151 -1.86 -3.56 -19.96
C ALA A 151 -0.65 -2.96 -19.24
N ILE A 152 -0.87 -2.17 -18.17
CA ILE A 152 0.21 -1.62 -17.35
C ILE A 152 1.04 -2.73 -16.72
N ILE A 153 0.40 -3.74 -16.11
CA ILE A 153 1.11 -4.89 -15.52
C ILE A 153 1.91 -5.65 -16.57
N PHE A 154 1.29 -5.94 -17.72
CA PHE A 154 1.95 -6.67 -18.80
C PHE A 154 3.15 -5.89 -19.32
N PHE A 155 2.98 -4.61 -19.61
CA PHE A 155 4.06 -3.74 -20.08
C PHE A 155 5.17 -3.68 -19.04
N ASN A 156 4.84 -3.48 -17.77
CA ASN A 156 5.84 -3.37 -16.71
C ASN A 156 6.70 -4.63 -16.56
N VAL A 157 6.07 -5.80 -16.61
CA VAL A 157 6.79 -7.08 -16.48
C VAL A 157 7.57 -7.41 -17.75
N VAL A 158 7.00 -7.20 -18.94
CA VAL A 158 7.67 -7.56 -20.20
C VAL A 158 8.79 -6.59 -20.54
N CYS A 159 8.57 -5.29 -20.38
CA CYS A 159 9.55 -4.25 -20.71
C CYS A 159 10.68 -4.15 -19.68
N SER A 160 10.58 -4.79 -18.50
CA SER A 160 11.72 -5.01 -17.61
C SER A 160 12.38 -6.38 -17.80
N PHE A 161 11.62 -7.44 -18.13
CA PHE A 161 12.18 -8.77 -18.37
C PHE A 161 13.01 -8.85 -19.66
N VAL A 162 12.50 -8.30 -20.76
CA VAL A 162 13.18 -8.35 -22.06
C VAL A 162 14.57 -7.72 -22.01
N PRO A 163 14.78 -6.48 -21.51
CA PRO A 163 16.11 -5.91 -21.43
C PRO A 163 17.03 -6.70 -20.49
N ALA A 164 16.53 -7.18 -19.34
CA ALA A 164 17.30 -8.06 -18.45
C ALA A 164 17.78 -9.34 -19.15
N ALA A 165 16.91 -9.96 -19.95
CA ALA A 165 17.28 -11.13 -20.73
C ALA A 165 18.30 -10.80 -21.83
N LEU A 166 18.10 -9.69 -22.57
CA LEU A 166 18.99 -9.27 -23.65
C LEU A 166 20.41 -9.00 -23.14
N VAL A 167 20.55 -8.22 -22.07
CA VAL A 167 21.85 -7.88 -21.45
C VAL A 167 22.52 -9.11 -20.82
N THR A 168 21.72 -10.10 -20.38
CA THR A 168 22.26 -11.40 -19.93
C THR A 168 22.89 -12.20 -21.07
N PHE A 169 22.39 -12.07 -22.31
CA PHE A 169 22.93 -12.80 -23.45
C PHE A 169 24.19 -12.14 -24.01
N ASP A 170 24.14 -10.85 -24.27
CA ASP A 170 25.25 -10.09 -24.84
C ASP A 170 25.08 -8.61 -24.53
N ILE A 171 25.83 -8.13 -23.53
CA ILE A 171 25.75 -6.73 -23.11
C ILE A 171 26.25 -5.79 -24.21
N GLU A 172 27.37 -6.11 -24.86
CA GLU A 172 27.97 -5.24 -25.88
C GLU A 172 27.02 -4.99 -27.06
N LEU A 173 26.23 -6.01 -27.42
CA LEU A 173 25.26 -5.90 -28.50
C LEU A 173 23.95 -5.20 -28.09
N TYR A 174 23.47 -5.46 -26.87
CA TYR A 174 22.11 -5.09 -26.47
C TYR A 174 22.01 -4.00 -25.41
N GLU A 175 23.12 -3.45 -24.91
CA GLU A 175 23.13 -2.40 -23.89
C GLU A 175 22.22 -1.23 -24.25
N VAL A 176 22.37 -0.65 -25.44
CA VAL A 176 21.58 0.52 -25.85
C VAL A 176 20.09 0.20 -25.94
N ALA A 177 19.74 -0.88 -26.62
CA ALA A 177 18.34 -1.31 -26.74
C ALA A 177 17.74 -1.70 -25.38
N GLY A 178 18.57 -2.23 -24.47
CA GLY A 178 18.21 -2.57 -23.10
C GLY A 178 17.77 -1.34 -22.33
N HIS A 179 18.64 -0.34 -22.24
CA HIS A 179 18.36 0.93 -21.55
C HIS A 179 17.18 1.68 -22.19
N GLU A 180 17.05 1.70 -23.52
CA GLU A 180 15.91 2.34 -24.18
C GLU A 180 14.56 1.70 -23.79
N LEU A 181 14.51 0.35 -23.72
CA LEU A 181 13.32 -0.38 -23.30
C LEU A 181 13.01 -0.17 -21.81
N GLU A 182 14.04 -0.16 -20.97
CA GLU A 182 13.90 0.11 -19.54
C GLU A 182 13.42 1.54 -19.28
N TYR A 183 13.99 2.56 -19.91
CA TYR A 183 13.52 3.94 -19.74
C TYR A 183 12.10 4.15 -20.26
N ALA A 184 11.72 3.48 -21.34
CA ALA A 184 10.33 3.47 -21.77
C ALA A 184 9.41 2.82 -20.73
N ASN A 185 9.87 1.75 -20.07
CA ASN A 185 9.16 1.12 -18.96
C ASN A 185 9.00 2.06 -17.77
N GLU A 186 10.06 2.76 -17.40
CA GLU A 186 10.06 3.67 -16.27
C GLU A 186 9.09 4.84 -16.44
N VAL A 187 8.88 5.35 -17.65
CA VAL A 187 7.83 6.34 -17.91
C VAL A 187 6.44 5.79 -17.56
N VAL A 188 6.16 4.53 -17.90
CA VAL A 188 4.90 3.86 -17.54
C VAL A 188 4.82 3.64 -16.03
N LEU A 189 5.92 3.28 -15.39
CA LEU A 189 6.00 3.15 -13.94
C LEU A 189 5.80 4.49 -13.23
N GLY A 190 6.34 5.59 -13.75
CA GLY A 190 6.17 6.94 -13.21
C GLY A 190 4.71 7.40 -13.27
N LEU A 191 3.96 7.01 -14.30
CA LEU A 191 2.52 7.22 -14.36
C LEU A 191 1.78 6.40 -13.29
N PHE A 192 2.19 5.15 -13.07
CA PHE A 192 1.63 4.30 -12.02
C PHE A 192 1.90 4.86 -10.63
N ASP A 193 3.13 5.32 -10.36
CA ASP A 193 3.52 5.97 -9.11
C ASP A 193 2.76 7.27 -8.86
N ALA A 194 2.50 8.06 -9.91
CA ALA A 194 1.66 9.25 -9.79
C ALA A 194 0.24 8.87 -9.31
N VAL A 195 -0.34 7.77 -9.81
CA VAL A 195 -1.65 7.28 -9.37
C VAL A 195 -1.60 6.80 -7.92
N LEU A 196 -0.59 6.02 -7.53
CA LEU A 196 -0.43 5.55 -6.15
C LEU A 196 -0.19 6.71 -5.17
N GLY A 197 0.70 7.63 -5.53
CA GLY A 197 1.02 8.83 -4.75
C GLY A 197 -0.21 9.73 -4.54
N LEU A 198 -1.03 9.90 -5.57
CA LEU A 198 -2.32 10.59 -5.44
C LEU A 198 -3.27 9.90 -4.45
N LYS A 199 -3.33 8.57 -4.47
CA LYS A 199 -4.18 7.80 -3.53
C LYS A 199 -3.66 7.88 -2.10
N LEU A 200 -2.35 7.83 -1.89
CA LEU A 200 -1.72 8.08 -0.58
C LEU A 200 -2.06 9.49 -0.07
N ALA A 201 -1.92 10.49 -0.94
CA ALA A 201 -2.20 11.88 -0.60
C ALA A 201 -3.70 12.21 -0.39
N ALA A 202 -4.59 11.38 -0.93
CA ALA A 202 -6.03 11.47 -0.70
C ALA A 202 -6.46 10.79 0.62
N SER A 203 -5.68 9.83 1.11
CA SER A 203 -6.02 9.03 2.30
C SER A 203 -5.69 9.73 3.63
N SER A 204 -5.08 10.91 3.61
CA SER A 204 -4.76 11.67 4.82
C SER A 204 -6.05 12.23 5.47
N PRO A 205 -6.43 11.77 6.67
CA PRO A 205 -7.67 12.14 7.32
C PRO A 205 -7.49 13.51 8.01
N ILE A 206 -7.54 14.59 7.23
CA ILE A 206 -7.59 15.96 7.76
C ILE A 206 -9.06 16.40 7.78
N SER A 207 -9.90 15.60 8.42
CA SER A 207 -11.29 15.93 8.71
C SER A 207 -11.52 15.76 10.21
N GLY A 208 -10.75 16.50 11.00
CA GLY A 208 -10.98 16.69 12.43
C GLY A 208 -11.15 18.18 12.67
N ASP A 209 -12.33 18.56 13.13
CA ASP A 209 -12.70 19.93 13.48
C ASP A 209 -11.72 20.58 14.47
N ASP A 210 -11.49 21.88 14.25
CA ASP A 210 -11.17 22.91 15.26
C ASP A 210 -9.79 22.96 15.95
N VAL A 211 -8.70 22.93 15.16
CA VAL A 211 -7.49 23.71 15.53
C VAL A 211 -7.06 24.56 14.34
N GLU A 212 -7.60 25.78 14.29
CA GLU A 212 -7.58 26.73 13.16
C GLU A 212 -6.16 27.08 12.65
N GLY A 213 -5.12 26.89 13.47
CA GLY A 213 -3.72 27.13 13.08
C GLY A 213 -2.97 25.91 12.51
N ILE A 214 -3.33 24.68 12.93
CA ILE A 214 -2.61 23.45 12.50
C ILE A 214 -3.15 22.98 11.15
N THR A 215 -4.45 23.18 10.90
CA THR A 215 -5.13 22.74 9.66
C THR A 215 -4.54 23.36 8.40
N VAL A 216 -4.15 24.65 8.42
CA VAL A 216 -3.58 25.33 7.24
C VAL A 216 -2.25 24.69 6.80
N HIS A 217 -1.36 24.36 7.75
CA HIS A 217 -0.09 23.72 7.42
C HIS A 217 -0.26 22.31 6.85
N VAL A 218 -1.15 21.49 7.44
CA VAL A 218 -1.35 20.12 6.94
C VAL A 218 -1.99 20.13 5.54
N HIS A 219 -2.90 21.07 5.24
CA HIS A 219 -3.45 21.23 3.89
C HIS A 219 -2.40 21.70 2.86
N CYS A 220 -1.53 22.66 3.20
CA CYS A 220 -0.46 23.09 2.31
C CYS A 220 0.53 21.96 2.02
N VAL A 221 0.97 21.22 3.06
CA VAL A 221 1.85 20.07 2.91
C VAL A 221 1.19 18.97 2.08
N GLY A 222 -0.10 18.68 2.31
CA GLY A 222 -0.84 17.68 1.53
C GLY A 222 -0.99 18.06 0.05
N ARG A 223 -1.23 19.34 -0.27
CA ARG A 223 -1.27 19.82 -1.67
C ARG A 223 0.11 19.76 -2.32
N LEU A 224 1.15 20.21 -1.63
CA LEU A 224 2.52 20.13 -2.12
C LEU A 224 2.90 18.67 -2.40
N TRP A 225 2.59 17.76 -1.47
CA TRP A 225 2.83 16.33 -1.63
C TRP A 225 2.13 15.78 -2.87
N ARG A 226 0.85 16.12 -3.12
CA ARG A 226 0.14 15.71 -4.36
C ARG A 226 0.86 16.18 -5.61
N CYS A 227 1.26 17.46 -5.66
CA CYS A 227 1.95 18.01 -6.81
C CYS A 227 3.30 17.31 -7.03
N VAL A 228 4.07 17.10 -5.95
CA VAL A 228 5.36 16.42 -6.00
C VAL A 228 5.21 14.97 -6.43
N SER A 229 4.27 14.22 -5.87
CA SER A 229 4.05 12.80 -6.21
C SER A 229 3.64 12.57 -7.66
N ILE A 230 3.08 13.57 -8.35
CA ILE A 230 2.77 13.47 -9.78
C ILE A 230 3.93 13.98 -10.62
N ALA A 231 4.41 15.20 -10.32
CA ALA A 231 5.35 15.90 -11.19
C ALA A 231 6.75 15.29 -11.13
N LEU A 232 7.19 14.83 -9.95
CA LEU A 232 8.57 14.37 -9.76
C LEU A 232 8.86 13.06 -10.51
N PRO A 233 8.06 11.97 -10.40
CA PRO A 233 8.27 10.75 -11.18
C PRO A 233 8.35 11.01 -12.68
N LEU A 234 7.41 11.79 -13.21
CA LEU A 234 7.35 12.09 -14.63
C LEU A 234 8.51 12.99 -15.07
N ALA A 235 8.92 13.94 -14.24
CA ALA A 235 10.07 14.78 -14.53
C ALA A 235 11.36 13.95 -14.58
N LEU A 236 11.59 13.05 -13.63
CA LEU A 236 12.79 12.20 -13.61
C LEU A 236 12.84 11.28 -14.83
N THR A 237 11.77 10.51 -15.06
CA THR A 237 11.69 9.52 -16.16
C THR A 237 11.76 10.15 -17.54
N VAL A 238 11.14 11.32 -17.75
CA VAL A 238 11.30 12.04 -19.04
C VAL A 238 12.70 12.63 -19.17
N SER A 239 13.27 13.17 -18.10
CA SER A 239 14.60 13.79 -18.15
C SER A 239 15.68 12.77 -18.46
N GLN A 240 15.61 11.56 -17.89
CA GLN A 240 16.62 10.54 -18.15
C GLN A 240 16.59 10.07 -19.62
N VAL A 241 15.41 9.90 -20.24
CA VAL A 241 15.28 9.56 -21.66
C VAL A 241 15.93 10.63 -22.52
N VAL A 242 15.69 11.90 -22.18
CA VAL A 242 16.26 13.04 -22.91
C VAL A 242 17.78 13.09 -22.73
N ILE A 243 18.27 12.95 -21.51
CA ILE A 243 19.69 13.05 -21.20
C ILE A 243 20.47 11.87 -21.79
N TYR A 244 19.90 10.67 -21.78
CA TYR A 244 20.52 9.50 -22.41
C TYR A 244 20.72 9.70 -23.91
N ASN A 245 19.68 10.17 -24.61
CA ASN A 245 19.71 10.31 -26.07
C ASN A 245 20.44 11.56 -26.57
N TRP A 246 20.46 12.65 -25.79
CA TRP A 246 20.99 13.95 -26.24
C TRP A 246 22.09 14.52 -25.33
N GLY A 247 22.51 13.81 -24.28
CA GLY A 247 23.52 14.27 -23.32
C GLY A 247 24.97 14.15 -23.78
N GLY A 248 25.23 13.57 -24.96
CA GLY A 248 26.57 13.35 -25.49
C GLY A 248 27.35 12.31 -24.69
N ASP A 249 28.68 12.45 -24.63
CA ASP A 249 29.60 11.45 -24.07
C ASP A 249 29.38 11.11 -22.58
N ASN A 250 28.70 11.98 -21.83
CA ASN A 250 28.35 11.75 -20.42
C ASN A 250 26.84 11.49 -20.20
N GLY A 251 26.06 11.39 -21.28
CA GLY A 251 24.61 11.27 -21.23
C GLY A 251 24.15 10.03 -20.45
N GLU A 252 24.77 8.89 -20.73
CA GLU A 252 24.51 7.62 -20.03
C GLU A 252 24.68 7.77 -18.51
N ARG A 253 25.86 8.23 -18.07
CA ARG A 253 26.17 8.38 -16.65
C ARG A 253 25.18 9.31 -15.93
N TYR A 254 24.77 10.40 -16.57
CA TYR A 254 23.76 11.30 -16.00
C TYR A 254 22.35 10.69 -16.01
N ALA A 255 22.01 9.89 -17.01
CA ALA A 255 20.75 9.14 -17.04
C ALA A 255 20.70 8.12 -15.90
N HIS A 256 21.76 7.33 -15.67
CA HIS A 256 21.86 6.41 -14.54
C HIS A 256 21.65 7.09 -13.18
N PHE A 257 22.16 8.32 -12.97
CA PHE A 257 21.87 9.05 -11.72
C PHE A 257 20.39 9.36 -11.53
N LEU A 258 19.69 9.72 -12.61
CA LEU A 258 18.25 10.02 -12.57
C LEU A 258 17.43 8.75 -12.39
N GLU A 259 17.80 7.70 -13.11
CA GLU A 259 17.22 6.36 -13.02
C GLU A 259 17.29 5.82 -11.58
N PHE A 260 18.49 5.71 -10.99
CA PHE A 260 18.62 5.21 -9.62
C PHE A 260 17.87 6.06 -8.58
N THR A 261 17.77 7.37 -8.83
CA THR A 261 16.98 8.28 -8.01
C THR A 261 15.48 8.03 -8.17
N PHE A 262 15.01 7.85 -9.40
CA PHE A 262 13.63 7.56 -9.73
C PHE A 262 13.20 6.21 -9.16
N GLU A 263 13.95 5.14 -9.42
CA GLU A 263 13.64 3.81 -8.92
C GLU A 263 13.63 3.76 -7.39
N GLY A 264 14.61 4.41 -6.74
CA GLY A 264 14.63 4.57 -5.28
C GLY A 264 13.38 5.32 -4.77
N TYR A 265 12.93 6.35 -5.48
CA TYR A 265 11.71 7.08 -5.16
C TYR A 265 10.44 6.22 -5.36
N SER A 266 10.35 5.49 -6.47
CA SER A 266 9.26 4.55 -6.79
C SER A 266 9.12 3.48 -5.71
N ALA A 267 10.25 2.90 -5.30
CA ALA A 267 10.32 1.93 -4.22
C ALA A 267 9.84 2.50 -2.88
N CYS A 268 10.15 3.76 -2.58
CA CYS A 268 9.64 4.44 -1.39
C CYS A 268 8.13 4.65 -1.43
N ILE A 269 7.54 5.03 -2.58
CA ILE A 269 6.08 5.14 -2.74
C ILE A 269 5.42 3.77 -2.49
N SER A 270 5.96 2.73 -3.13
CA SER A 270 5.47 1.36 -3.00
C SER A 270 5.57 0.83 -1.57
N PHE A 271 6.67 1.14 -0.87
CA PHE A 271 6.84 0.85 0.55
C PHE A 271 5.75 1.51 1.40
N LEU A 272 5.53 2.82 1.25
CA LEU A 272 4.52 3.56 2.00
C LEU A 272 3.12 3.00 1.76
N PHE A 273 2.79 2.70 0.50
CA PHE A 273 1.53 2.08 0.11
C PHE A 273 1.31 0.72 0.77
N CYS A 274 2.33 -0.14 0.79
CA CYS A 274 2.25 -1.43 1.47
C CYS A 274 2.05 -1.27 2.98
N MET A 275 2.77 -0.34 3.61
CA MET A 275 2.66 -0.09 5.05
C MET A 275 1.29 0.47 5.44
N ASP A 276 0.72 1.38 4.65
CA ASP A 276 -0.63 1.89 4.87
C ASP A 276 -1.67 0.77 4.77
N ASN A 277 -1.58 -0.08 3.76
CA ASN A 277 -2.46 -1.24 3.60
C ASN A 277 -2.35 -2.20 4.79
N LYS A 278 -1.12 -2.48 5.25
CA LYS A 278 -0.88 -3.31 6.44
C LYS A 278 -1.56 -2.71 7.67
N PHE A 279 -1.32 -1.42 7.95
CA PHE A 279 -1.88 -0.77 9.13
C PHE A 279 -3.40 -0.68 9.07
N LEU A 280 -3.98 -0.47 7.89
CA LEU A 280 -5.42 -0.49 7.68
C LEU A 280 -6.00 -1.86 8.05
N LEU A 281 -5.42 -2.95 7.54
CA LEU A 281 -5.84 -4.32 7.82
C LEU A 281 -5.71 -4.65 9.32
N ASP A 282 -4.62 -4.23 9.97
CA ASP A 282 -4.40 -4.46 11.41
C ASP A 282 -5.39 -3.68 12.29
N ARG A 283 -5.81 -2.48 11.86
CA ARG A 283 -6.86 -1.70 12.55
C ARG A 283 -8.23 -2.37 12.40
N CYS A 284 -8.60 -2.76 11.17
CA CYS A 284 -9.85 -3.47 10.92
C CYS A 284 -9.93 -4.80 11.67
N TYR A 285 -8.83 -5.58 11.67
CA TYR A 285 -8.73 -6.82 12.42
C TYR A 285 -8.97 -6.60 13.92
N ARG A 286 -8.30 -5.61 14.52
CA ARG A 286 -8.46 -5.28 15.96
C ARG A 286 -9.87 -4.84 16.30
N ALA A 287 -10.47 -3.96 15.50
CA ALA A 287 -11.84 -3.48 15.71
C ALA A 287 -12.85 -4.63 15.76
N ILE A 288 -12.75 -5.59 14.83
CA ILE A 288 -13.62 -6.77 14.80
C ILE A 288 -13.38 -7.66 16.03
N VAL A 289 -12.13 -7.91 16.42
CA VAL A 289 -11.81 -8.74 17.58
C VAL A 289 -12.31 -8.12 18.88
N GLU A 290 -12.18 -6.79 19.04
CA GLU A 290 -12.68 -6.06 20.22
C GLU A 290 -14.20 -6.06 20.30
N GLU A 291 -14.90 -6.00 19.18
CA GLU A 291 -16.37 -6.11 19.12
C GLU A 291 -16.86 -7.52 19.47
N LEU A 292 -16.11 -8.57 19.09
CA LEU A 292 -16.44 -9.97 19.39
C LEU A 292 -16.09 -10.39 20.82
N CYS A 293 -15.05 -9.77 21.39
CA CYS A 293 -14.64 -9.96 22.77
C CYS A 293 -14.78 -8.63 23.50
N PRO A 294 -16.02 -8.12 23.71
CA PRO A 294 -16.23 -6.93 24.50
C PRO A 294 -15.59 -7.22 25.85
N ARG A 295 -14.52 -6.49 26.17
CA ARG A 295 -13.76 -6.68 27.39
C ARG A 295 -14.77 -6.88 28.51
N SER A 296 -14.57 -7.94 29.29
CA SER A 296 -15.22 -8.17 30.56
C SER A 296 -14.83 -7.12 31.60
N SER A 297 -14.72 -5.84 31.22
CA SER A 297 -14.59 -4.69 32.11
C SER A 297 -15.81 -4.52 33.03
N GLN A 298 -16.85 -5.33 32.87
CA GLN A 298 -17.90 -5.53 33.88
C GLN A 298 -17.66 -6.70 34.85
N CYS A 299 -16.66 -7.55 34.65
CA CYS A 299 -16.29 -8.62 35.60
C CYS A 299 -15.26 -8.18 36.65
N THR A 300 -14.60 -7.03 36.50
CA THR A 300 -13.71 -6.49 37.55
C THR A 300 -14.46 -5.79 38.70
N SER A 301 -15.77 -5.54 38.59
CA SER A 301 -16.56 -4.91 39.67
C SER A 301 -17.34 -5.90 40.57
N LEU A 302 -17.20 -7.21 40.40
CA LEU A 302 -17.84 -8.22 41.26
C LEU A 302 -16.88 -8.85 42.29
N SER A 303 -15.65 -8.33 42.43
CA SER A 303 -14.66 -8.79 43.44
C SER A 303 -14.61 -7.92 44.71
N THR A 304 -15.55 -7.01 44.94
CA THR A 304 -15.66 -6.24 46.20
C THR A 304 -16.81 -6.69 47.12
N ALA A 305 -17.54 -7.74 46.75
CA ALA A 305 -18.53 -8.37 47.63
C ALA A 305 -18.02 -9.71 48.17
N ALA A 306 -16.88 -9.71 48.87
CA ALA A 306 -16.63 -10.72 49.88
C ALA A 306 -17.40 -10.29 51.13
N PRO A 307 -18.48 -10.99 51.55
CA PRO A 307 -19.08 -10.71 52.83
C PRO A 307 -18.04 -11.04 53.91
N VAL A 308 -17.73 -10.02 54.70
CA VAL A 308 -17.11 -10.14 56.01
C VAL A 308 -17.98 -11.09 56.83
N LEU A 309 -17.67 -12.38 56.81
CA LEU A 309 -18.08 -13.33 57.83
C LEU A 309 -17.12 -13.16 59.02
N GLN A 310 -17.31 -12.05 59.73
CA GLN A 310 -17.04 -11.98 61.15
C GLN A 310 -18.04 -12.90 61.88
N GLY A 311 -17.53 -13.90 62.56
CA GLY A 311 -18.28 -14.81 63.43
C GLY A 311 -17.49 -16.12 63.51
N GLY A 312 -16.62 -16.34 64.47
CA GLY A 312 -16.83 -16.15 65.90
C GLY A 312 -17.04 -17.53 66.52
N LEU A 313 -15.96 -18.15 66.99
CA LEU A 313 -15.84 -19.35 67.86
C LEU A 313 -14.33 -19.42 68.18
N ARG A 314 -13.76 -18.99 69.31
CA ARG A 314 -14.00 -19.28 70.74
C ARG A 314 -14.19 -20.77 71.05
N GLY A 315 -13.24 -21.32 71.82
CA GLY A 315 -13.33 -22.59 72.56
C GLY A 315 -12.35 -23.65 72.04
N SER A 316 -11.13 -23.76 72.60
CA SER A 316 -10.77 -24.58 73.77
C SER A 316 -10.65 -26.09 73.48
N GLN A 317 -9.43 -26.57 73.23
CA GLN A 317 -8.67 -27.52 74.06
C GLN A 317 -7.32 -27.79 73.41
#